data_AF-A0AA39R0D7-F1
#
_entry.id   AF-A0AA39R0D7-F1
#
_cell.length_a   1.000
_cell.length_b   1.000
_cell.length_c   1.000
_cell.angle_alpha   90.00
_cell.angle_beta   90.00
_cell.angle_gamma   90.00
#
_symmetry.space_group_name_H-M   'P 1'
#
loop_
_entity.id
_entity.type
_entity.pdbx_description
1 polymer ?
#
loop_
_entity_poly.entity_id
_entity_poly.type
_entity_poly.pdbx_seq_one_letter_code
_entity_poly.pdbx_strand_id
1 'polypeptide(L)'
;MEDFIKDMSQSTNCTYRKISIRDDWQETAPVEEKDLRKYLYCTTRHSWFYAAYHAFDEFREKYIEAHGRAPFVTEVVRWYWTIGSDVTLEQHMEMMHRFSVFKAWFVDRYMVSRTRKNVIALHIDTVKARYRDEYPGNNNPEVPGLRATYLSVILEAPELAIPISQISYQSRITKREEKLPMVVSLMGAPNTDMELLRWTLDALRKCGRKTRVQTGKVAL
;
A
#
# COMPACT_ATOMS: atom_id res chain seq x y z
N MET A 1 -2.98 -9.91 14.60
CA MET A 1 -2.39 -10.45 13.34
C MET A 1 -1.75 -11.80 13.59
N GLU A 2 -0.98 -11.99 14.66
CA GLU A 2 -0.31 -13.27 14.96
C GLU A 2 -1.28 -14.45 15.02
N ASP A 3 -2.41 -14.32 15.72
CA ASP A 3 -3.43 -15.39 15.76
C ASP A 3 -3.97 -15.74 14.37
N PHE A 4 -4.24 -14.73 13.54
CA PHE A 4 -4.68 -14.95 12.16
C PHE A 4 -3.64 -15.70 11.32
N ILE A 5 -2.36 -15.31 11.41
CA ILE A 5 -1.28 -15.99 10.68
C ILE A 5 -1.08 -17.41 11.20
N LYS A 6 -1.19 -17.62 12.52
CA LYS A 6 -1.13 -18.94 13.14
C LYS A 6 -2.24 -19.85 12.62
N ASP A 7 -3.49 -19.40 12.65
CA ASP A 7 -4.65 -20.16 12.16
C ASP A 7 -4.50 -20.52 10.68
N MET A 8 -4.08 -19.56 9.85
CA MET A 8 -3.84 -19.77 8.42
C MET A 8 -2.73 -20.81 8.22
N SER A 9 -1.59 -20.65 8.88
CA SER A 9 -0.45 -21.56 8.76
C SER A 9 -0.78 -23.01 9.13
N GLN A 10 -1.51 -23.20 10.23
CA GLN A 10 -1.94 -24.53 10.70
C GLN A 10 -2.96 -25.15 9.73
N SER A 11 -3.95 -24.38 9.29
CA SER A 11 -5.02 -24.86 8.43
C SER A 11 -4.58 -25.16 6.99
N THR A 12 -3.54 -24.47 6.48
CA THR A 12 -2.98 -24.71 5.14
C THR A 12 -1.70 -25.53 5.14
N ASN A 13 -1.28 -26.06 6.30
CA ASN A 13 -0.01 -26.78 6.49
C ASN A 13 1.20 -26.01 5.92
N CYS A 14 1.20 -24.70 6.13
CA CYS A 14 2.27 -23.80 5.70
C CYS A 14 3.09 -23.33 6.90
N THR A 15 4.34 -22.94 6.66
CA THR A 15 5.17 -22.26 7.65
C THR A 15 5.15 -20.76 7.38
N TYR A 16 5.41 -19.96 8.41
CA TYR A 16 5.58 -18.52 8.28
C TYR A 16 6.84 -18.05 9.01
N ARG A 17 7.38 -16.91 8.57
CA ARG A 17 8.47 -16.21 9.25
C ARG A 17 8.24 -14.71 9.18
N LYS A 18 8.71 -13.98 10.19
CA LYS A 18 8.80 -12.51 10.13
C LYS A 18 10.02 -12.15 9.28
N ILE A 19 9.88 -11.12 8.45
CA ILE A 19 10.95 -10.59 7.59
C ILE A 19 11.14 -9.10 7.85
N SER A 20 12.35 -8.61 7.62
CA SER A 20 12.67 -7.18 7.66
C SER A 20 13.21 -6.76 6.31
N ILE A 21 12.37 -6.10 5.50
CA ILE A 21 12.74 -5.66 4.15
C ILE A 21 13.95 -4.70 4.21
N ARG A 22 13.99 -3.85 5.23
CA ARG A 22 15.08 -2.89 5.44
C ARG A 22 16.40 -3.61 5.70
N ASP A 23 16.42 -4.55 6.63
CA ASP A 23 17.65 -5.21 7.05
C ASP A 23 18.16 -6.14 5.93
N ASP A 24 17.24 -6.86 5.28
CA ASP A 24 17.56 -7.68 4.09
C ASP A 24 18.12 -6.84 2.93
N TRP A 25 17.59 -5.62 2.70
CA TRP A 25 18.12 -4.70 1.68
C TRP A 25 19.52 -4.24 2.05
N GLN A 26 19.75 -3.85 3.30
CA GLN A 26 21.04 -3.40 3.78
C GLN A 26 22.15 -4.43 3.52
N GLU A 27 21.84 -5.71 3.69
CA GLU A 27 22.78 -6.81 3.48
C GLU A 27 22.93 -7.20 2.00
N THR A 28 21.84 -7.22 1.23
CA THR A 28 21.80 -7.93 -0.06
C THR A 28 21.41 -7.07 -1.27
N ALA A 29 21.19 -5.76 -1.09
CA ALA A 29 20.81 -4.89 -2.19
C ALA A 29 21.83 -4.97 -3.35
N PRO A 30 21.38 -5.00 -4.61
CA PRO A 30 22.27 -5.07 -5.78
C PRO A 30 22.83 -3.69 -6.19
N VAL A 31 22.87 -2.72 -5.26
CA VAL A 31 23.31 -1.34 -5.50
C VAL A 31 24.22 -0.85 -4.37
N GLU A 32 24.90 0.28 -4.58
CA GLU A 32 25.80 0.87 -3.57
C GLU A 32 25.05 1.42 -2.35
N GLU A 33 23.90 2.10 -2.55
CA GLU A 33 23.10 2.64 -1.44
C GLU A 33 22.35 1.53 -0.69
N LYS A 34 22.88 1.16 0.48
CA LYS A 34 22.35 0.10 1.36
C LYS A 34 21.27 0.59 2.32
N ASP A 35 21.01 1.90 2.43
CA ASP A 35 19.87 2.41 3.17
C ASP A 35 18.63 2.49 2.27
N LEU A 36 17.70 1.54 2.44
CA LEU A 36 16.46 1.48 1.65
C LEU A 36 15.64 2.77 1.73
N ARG A 37 15.64 3.45 2.88
CA ARG A 37 14.89 4.70 3.05
C ARG A 37 15.51 5.83 2.24
N LYS A 38 16.83 5.89 2.15
CA LYS A 38 17.53 6.85 1.28
C LYS A 38 17.35 6.49 -0.19
N TYR A 39 17.50 5.21 -0.54
CA TYR A 39 17.32 4.73 -1.91
C TYR A 39 15.95 5.12 -2.48
N LEU A 40 14.89 4.94 -1.68
CA LEU A 40 13.51 5.23 -2.05
C LEU A 40 13.00 6.58 -1.52
N TYR A 41 13.86 7.50 -1.07
CA TYR A 41 13.43 8.71 -0.34
C TYR A 41 12.38 9.54 -1.09
N CYS A 42 12.62 9.83 -2.37
CA CYS A 42 11.72 10.62 -3.21
C CYS A 42 10.60 9.81 -3.87
N THR A 43 10.26 8.61 -3.37
CA THR A 43 9.23 7.70 -3.95
C THR A 43 7.99 8.47 -4.37
N THR A 44 7.26 9.09 -3.45
CA THR A 44 5.98 9.75 -3.76
C THR A 44 6.16 10.98 -4.64
N ARG A 45 7.20 11.78 -4.37
CA ARG A 45 7.45 13.03 -5.08
C ARG A 45 7.78 12.79 -6.55
N HIS A 46 8.81 11.99 -6.82
CA HIS A 46 9.31 11.80 -8.18
C HIS A 46 8.48 10.78 -8.98
N SER A 47 7.67 9.92 -8.35
CA SER A 47 6.75 9.04 -9.07
C SER A 47 5.33 9.59 -9.13
N TRP A 48 4.59 9.49 -8.03
CA TRP A 48 3.15 9.74 -8.00
C TRP A 48 2.79 11.20 -8.27
N PHE A 49 3.45 12.18 -7.65
CA PHE A 49 3.11 13.59 -7.88
C PHE A 49 3.39 14.02 -9.32
N TYR A 50 4.54 13.63 -9.89
CA TYR A 50 4.83 13.84 -11.31
C TYR A 50 3.74 13.25 -12.21
N ALA A 51 3.44 11.96 -12.04
CA ALA A 51 2.43 11.27 -12.84
C ALA A 51 1.02 11.88 -12.65
N ALA A 52 0.65 12.24 -11.42
CA ALA A 52 -0.64 12.83 -11.10
C ALA A 52 -0.79 14.27 -11.63
N TYR A 53 0.30 15.01 -11.83
CA TYR A 53 0.26 16.30 -12.51
C TYR A 53 0.09 16.08 -14.02
N HIS A 54 0.98 15.32 -14.66
CA HIS A 54 1.01 15.14 -16.10
C HIS A 54 -0.15 14.30 -16.67
N ALA A 55 -0.77 13.42 -15.88
CA ALA A 55 -1.99 12.72 -16.27
C ALA A 55 -3.19 13.65 -16.56
N PHE A 56 -3.09 14.93 -16.18
CA PHE A 56 -4.11 15.96 -16.40
C PHE A 56 -3.66 17.06 -17.37
N ASP A 57 -2.55 16.89 -18.09
CA ASP A 57 -2.09 17.88 -19.10
C ASP A 57 -3.20 18.17 -20.12
N GLU A 58 -3.69 17.12 -20.80
CA GLU A 58 -4.74 17.23 -21.81
C GLU A 58 -6.03 17.87 -21.25
N PHE A 59 -6.41 17.51 -20.02
CA PHE A 59 -7.58 18.09 -19.36
C PHE A 59 -7.42 19.60 -19.16
N ARG A 60 -6.25 20.04 -18.65
CA ARG A 60 -5.99 21.46 -18.41
C ARG A 60 -5.97 22.25 -19.71
N GLU A 61 -5.32 21.72 -20.74
CA GLU A 61 -5.25 22.33 -22.07
C GLU A 61 -6.65 22.53 -22.66
N LYS A 62 -7.45 21.47 -22.74
CA LYS A 62 -8.81 21.52 -23.27
C LYS A 62 -9.73 22.44 -22.46
N TYR A 63 -9.57 22.48 -21.14
CA TYR A 63 -10.36 23.36 -20.30
C TYR A 63 -10.05 24.83 -20.57
N ILE A 64 -8.76 25.17 -20.72
CA ILE A 64 -8.33 26.54 -21.07
C ILE A 64 -8.84 26.91 -22.46
N GLU A 65 -8.74 26.01 -23.44
CA GLU A 65 -9.27 26.23 -24.79
C GLU A 65 -10.79 26.53 -24.77
N ALA A 66 -11.56 25.74 -24.04
CA ALA A 66 -13.02 25.86 -24.00
C ALA A 66 -13.53 27.04 -23.15
N HIS A 67 -12.79 27.45 -22.12
CA HIS A 67 -13.29 28.39 -21.10
C HIS A 67 -12.42 29.63 -20.89
N GLY A 68 -11.25 29.75 -21.53
CA GLY A 68 -10.35 30.90 -21.43
C GLY A 68 -9.73 31.10 -20.03
N ARG A 69 -9.81 30.10 -19.15
CA ARG A 69 -9.30 30.16 -17.77
C ARG A 69 -8.89 28.77 -17.27
N ALA A 70 -8.06 28.71 -16.24
CA ALA A 70 -7.71 27.45 -15.58
C ALA A 70 -8.92 26.82 -14.83
N PRO A 71 -8.99 25.48 -14.71
CA PRO A 71 -10.05 24.82 -13.97
C PRO A 71 -9.93 25.08 -12.46
N PHE A 72 -11.08 25.09 -11.77
CA PHE A 72 -11.07 25.01 -10.32
C PHE A 72 -10.53 23.64 -9.88
N VAL A 73 -9.53 23.66 -9.00
CA VAL A 73 -8.98 22.48 -8.35
C VAL A 73 -9.01 22.67 -6.84
N THR A 74 -9.34 21.61 -6.12
CA THR A 74 -9.36 21.61 -4.64
C THR A 74 -7.97 21.89 -4.09
N GLU A 75 -7.90 22.38 -2.84
CA GLU A 75 -6.64 22.76 -2.20
C GLU A 75 -5.60 21.63 -2.23
N VAL A 76 -6.01 20.41 -1.88
CA VAL A 76 -5.13 19.24 -1.87
C VAL A 76 -4.60 18.89 -3.26
N VAL A 77 -5.45 18.98 -4.29
CA VAL A 77 -5.06 18.71 -5.68
C VAL A 77 -4.05 19.74 -6.16
N ARG A 78 -4.32 21.02 -5.90
CA ARG A 78 -3.41 22.10 -6.23
C ARG A 78 -2.05 21.92 -5.57
N TRP A 79 -2.04 21.55 -4.29
CA TRP A 79 -0.81 21.34 -3.53
C TRP A 79 0.09 20.27 -4.16
N TYR A 80 -0.43 19.07 -4.43
CA TYR A 80 0.42 18.02 -5.03
C TYR A 80 0.70 18.25 -6.52
N TRP A 81 -0.14 19.00 -7.24
CA TRP A 81 0.15 19.43 -8.60
C TRP A 81 1.32 20.41 -8.65
N THR A 82 1.39 21.38 -7.74
CA THR A 82 2.53 22.30 -7.64
C THR A 82 3.84 21.54 -7.39
N ILE A 83 3.82 20.54 -6.51
CA ILE A 83 5.00 19.70 -6.30
C ILE A 83 5.33 18.87 -7.54
N GLY A 84 4.30 18.28 -8.17
CA GLY A 84 4.46 17.43 -9.34
C GLY A 84 5.00 18.16 -10.57
N SER A 85 4.59 19.43 -10.78
CA SER A 85 5.07 20.26 -11.88
C SER A 85 6.54 20.64 -11.78
N ASP A 86 7.11 20.63 -10.57
CA ASP A 86 8.51 20.96 -10.32
C ASP A 86 9.44 19.75 -10.52
N VAL A 87 8.89 18.55 -10.71
CA VAL A 87 9.67 17.33 -10.93
C VAL A 87 10.03 17.19 -12.41
N THR A 88 11.31 17.00 -12.72
CA THR A 88 11.75 16.80 -14.10
C THR A 88 11.49 15.38 -14.59
N LEU A 89 11.42 15.20 -15.91
CA LEU A 89 11.28 13.88 -16.51
C LEU A 89 12.43 12.95 -16.10
N GLU A 90 13.65 13.46 -16.01
CA GLU A 90 14.83 12.69 -15.59
C GLU A 90 14.71 12.20 -14.15
N GLN A 91 14.23 13.04 -13.23
CA GLN A 91 13.98 12.65 -11.85
C GLN A 91 12.90 11.56 -11.75
N HIS A 92 11.86 11.68 -12.57
CA HIS A 92 10.82 10.66 -12.66
C HIS A 92 11.37 9.33 -13.18
N MET A 93 12.08 9.36 -14.31
CA MET A 93 12.68 8.16 -14.91
C MET A 93 13.67 7.47 -13.98
N GLU A 94 14.50 8.23 -13.26
CA GLU A 94 15.40 7.69 -12.24
C GLU A 94 14.63 6.99 -11.12
N MET A 95 13.53 7.56 -10.62
CA MET A 95 12.71 6.90 -9.60
C MET A 95 12.07 5.61 -10.13
N MET A 96 11.58 5.62 -11.38
CA MET A 96 11.04 4.41 -12.03
C MET A 96 12.12 3.33 -12.20
N HIS A 97 13.36 3.72 -12.50
CA HIS A 97 14.48 2.79 -12.54
C HIS A 97 14.75 2.18 -11.15
N ARG A 98 14.76 2.98 -10.08
CA ARG A 98 14.92 2.48 -8.70
C ARG A 98 13.80 1.52 -8.28
N PHE A 99 12.56 1.80 -8.67
CA PHE A 99 11.46 0.86 -8.47
C PHE A 99 11.69 -0.46 -9.19
N SER A 100 12.20 -0.42 -10.44
CA SER A 100 12.50 -1.65 -11.18
C SER A 100 13.56 -2.53 -10.47
N VAL A 101 14.62 -1.91 -9.94
CA VAL A 101 15.68 -2.60 -9.20
C VAL A 101 15.15 -3.17 -7.88
N PHE A 102 14.41 -2.36 -7.11
CA PHE A 102 13.79 -2.79 -5.87
C PHE A 102 12.80 -3.95 -6.09
N LYS A 103 11.96 -3.86 -7.13
CA LYS A 103 11.03 -4.91 -7.53
C LYS A 103 11.74 -6.21 -7.86
N ALA A 104 12.77 -6.16 -8.72
CA ALA A 104 13.53 -7.35 -9.10
C ALA A 104 14.16 -8.02 -7.88
N TRP A 105 14.84 -7.25 -7.03
CA TRP A 105 15.43 -7.75 -5.78
C TRP A 105 14.39 -8.38 -4.85
N PHE A 106 13.26 -7.69 -4.64
CA PHE A 106 12.22 -8.15 -3.73
C PHE A 106 11.56 -9.45 -4.24
N VAL A 107 11.22 -9.48 -5.52
CA VAL A 107 10.54 -10.62 -6.15
C VAL A 107 11.45 -11.85 -6.13
N ASP A 108 12.72 -11.71 -6.50
CA ASP A 108 13.71 -12.79 -6.44
C ASP A 108 13.86 -13.33 -5.00
N ARG A 109 13.95 -12.44 -4.02
CA ARG A 109 14.20 -12.82 -2.62
C ARG A 109 12.99 -13.46 -1.94
N TYR A 110 11.79 -12.93 -2.16
CA TYR A 110 10.62 -13.30 -1.35
C TYR A 110 9.53 -14.03 -2.12
N MET A 111 9.40 -13.83 -3.43
CA MET A 111 8.22 -14.28 -4.17
C MET A 111 8.52 -15.42 -5.14
N VAL A 112 9.74 -15.50 -5.65
CA VAL A 112 10.16 -16.51 -6.62
C VAL A 112 10.93 -17.62 -5.92
N SER A 113 10.32 -18.80 -5.88
CA SER A 113 11.04 -20.05 -5.65
C SER A 113 10.59 -21.06 -6.71
N ARG A 114 11.54 -21.86 -7.23
CA ARG A 114 11.26 -22.91 -8.23
C ARG A 114 10.18 -23.91 -7.77
N THR A 115 9.86 -23.95 -6.48
CA THR A 115 8.93 -24.93 -5.89
C THR A 115 7.89 -24.33 -4.95
N ARG A 116 7.91 -23.01 -4.68
CA ARG A 116 7.03 -22.38 -3.68
C ARG A 116 6.53 -21.01 -4.11
N LYS A 117 5.23 -20.77 -3.93
CA LYS A 117 4.60 -19.45 -4.05
C LYS A 117 4.36 -18.94 -2.64
N ASN A 118 5.04 -17.86 -2.29
CA ASN A 118 4.90 -17.25 -0.97
C ASN A 118 3.78 -16.21 -1.01
N VAL A 119 3.09 -16.05 0.13
CA VAL A 119 2.15 -14.95 0.38
C VAL A 119 2.73 -14.10 1.48
N ILE A 120 2.81 -12.79 1.25
CA ILE A 120 3.26 -11.84 2.25
C ILE A 120 2.04 -11.26 2.96
N ALA A 121 2.06 -11.29 4.29
CA ALA A 121 1.05 -10.63 5.10
C ALA A 121 1.64 -9.35 5.71
N LEU A 122 0.95 -8.23 5.55
CA LEU A 122 1.38 -6.93 6.06
C LEU A 122 0.24 -6.19 6.79
N HIS A 123 0.64 -5.41 7.80
CA HIS A 123 -0.23 -4.39 8.37
C HIS A 123 -0.32 -3.21 7.41
N ILE A 124 -1.54 -2.83 7.03
CA ILE A 124 -1.78 -1.70 6.12
C ILE A 124 -1.44 -0.37 6.82
N ASP A 125 -1.89 -0.23 8.06
CA ASP A 125 -1.66 0.97 8.88
C ASP A 125 -1.85 0.65 10.37
N THR A 126 -1.53 1.62 11.21
CA THR A 126 -1.84 1.61 12.64
C THR A 126 -3.36 1.63 12.83
N VAL A 127 -3.89 0.67 13.59
CA VAL A 127 -5.33 0.61 13.88
C VAL A 127 -5.68 1.70 14.90
N LYS A 128 -6.21 2.83 14.40
CA LYS A 128 -6.70 3.95 15.20
C LYS A 128 -7.91 4.60 14.55
N ALA A 129 -8.79 5.20 15.36
CA ALA A 129 -9.90 5.99 14.84
C ALA A 129 -9.36 7.22 14.09
N ARG A 130 -9.87 7.45 12.88
CA ARG A 130 -9.63 8.66 12.10
C ARG A 130 -10.96 9.39 11.96
N TYR A 131 -11.09 10.53 12.63
CA TYR A 131 -12.34 11.27 12.67
C TYR A 131 -12.43 12.24 11.48
N ARG A 132 -13.63 12.40 10.92
CA ARG A 132 -13.86 13.25 9.74
C ARG A 132 -14.05 14.73 10.07
N ASP A 133 -14.30 15.06 11.34
CA ASP A 133 -14.34 16.44 11.86
C ASP A 133 -12.93 16.97 12.20
N GLU A 134 -11.88 16.17 12.01
CA GLU A 134 -10.49 16.63 12.08
C GLU A 134 -10.07 17.09 10.69
N TYR A 135 -9.91 18.40 10.51
CA TYR A 135 -9.30 18.93 9.30
C TYR A 135 -7.79 18.63 9.36
N PRO A 136 -7.23 17.83 8.45
CA PRO A 136 -5.80 17.52 8.46
C PRO A 136 -4.92 18.76 8.17
N GLY A 137 -5.54 19.90 7.78
CA GLY A 137 -4.83 21.07 7.30
C GLY A 137 -4.17 20.83 5.95
N ASN A 138 -3.47 21.84 5.42
CA ASN A 138 -2.57 21.71 4.27
C ASN A 138 -1.21 21.07 4.65
N ASN A 139 -1.19 20.33 5.76
CA ASN A 139 0.04 19.82 6.36
C ASN A 139 0.18 18.33 6.07
N ASN A 140 -0.27 17.86 4.90
CA ASN A 140 -0.13 16.46 4.58
C ASN A 140 1.37 16.17 4.56
N PRO A 141 1.90 15.43 5.57
CA PRO A 141 3.33 15.38 5.76
C PRO A 141 3.92 14.72 4.51
N GLU A 142 4.97 15.33 3.97
CA GLU A 142 5.80 14.59 3.03
C GLU A 142 6.27 13.34 3.75
N VAL A 143 5.88 12.18 3.26
CA VAL A 143 6.28 10.92 3.87
C VAL A 143 7.28 10.27 2.94
N PRO A 144 8.57 10.57 3.16
CA PRO A 144 9.62 10.07 2.30
C PRO A 144 9.77 8.56 2.48
N GLY A 145 10.15 7.87 1.40
CA GLY A 145 10.47 6.45 1.42
C GLY A 145 9.29 5.52 1.14
N LEU A 146 9.54 4.23 1.39
CA LEU A 146 8.59 3.14 1.20
C LEU A 146 7.57 3.09 2.34
N ARG A 147 6.28 3.11 1.97
CA ARG A 147 5.15 2.83 2.87
C ARG A 147 4.60 1.44 2.58
N ALA A 148 4.03 0.79 3.60
CA ALA A 148 3.37 -0.51 3.44
C ALA A 148 2.31 -0.48 2.33
N THR A 149 1.52 0.60 2.26
CA THR A 149 0.47 0.82 1.25
C THR A 149 0.98 1.04 -0.17
N TYR A 150 2.28 1.26 -0.37
CA TYR A 150 2.88 1.45 -1.70
C TYR A 150 3.64 0.22 -2.18
N LEU A 151 3.84 -0.77 -1.31
CA LEU A 151 4.66 -1.93 -1.61
C LEU A 151 4.11 -2.71 -2.81
N SER A 152 2.85 -3.12 -2.77
CA SER A 152 2.21 -3.87 -3.86
C SER A 152 2.22 -3.12 -5.20
N VAL A 153 1.99 -1.81 -5.16
CA VAL A 153 1.99 -0.93 -6.34
C VAL A 153 3.37 -0.89 -6.98
N ILE A 154 4.42 -0.67 -6.19
CA ILE A 154 5.81 -0.66 -6.68
C ILE A 154 6.22 -2.04 -7.22
N LEU A 155 5.74 -3.11 -6.59
CA LEU A 155 6.04 -4.48 -6.99
C LEU A 155 5.18 -4.96 -8.17
N GLU A 156 4.16 -4.21 -8.58
CA GLU A 156 3.11 -4.65 -9.50
C GLU A 156 2.54 -6.02 -9.10
N ALA A 157 2.30 -6.19 -7.80
CA ALA A 157 1.88 -7.43 -7.18
C ALA A 157 0.39 -7.35 -6.76
N PRO A 158 -0.36 -8.45 -6.88
CA PRO A 158 -1.73 -8.49 -6.40
C PRO A 158 -1.77 -8.39 -4.88
N GLU A 159 -2.66 -7.54 -4.37
CA GLU A 159 -2.88 -7.30 -2.95
C GLU A 159 -4.36 -7.45 -2.61
N LEU A 160 -4.65 -8.19 -1.54
CA LEU A 160 -5.99 -8.39 -1.02
C LEU A 160 -6.05 -7.97 0.45
N ALA A 161 -6.77 -6.89 0.73
CA ALA A 161 -7.05 -6.43 2.08
C ALA A 161 -8.30 -7.14 2.65
N ILE A 162 -8.15 -7.88 3.74
CA ILE A 162 -9.25 -8.60 4.41
C ILE A 162 -9.39 -8.21 5.89
N PRO A 163 -10.61 -7.97 6.38
CA PRO A 163 -10.87 -7.86 7.82
C PRO A 163 -10.59 -9.20 8.51
N ILE A 164 -9.81 -9.20 9.58
CA ILE A 164 -9.43 -10.41 10.33
C ILE A 164 -9.85 -10.39 11.80
N SER A 165 -10.14 -9.20 12.34
CA SER A 165 -10.70 -9.03 13.68
C SER A 165 -11.31 -7.62 13.82
N GLN A 166 -11.72 -7.27 15.03
CA GLN A 166 -12.12 -5.93 15.41
C GLN A 166 -11.52 -5.57 16.77
N ILE A 167 -11.28 -4.28 16.99
CA ILE A 167 -10.87 -3.76 18.30
C ILE A 167 -11.92 -2.79 18.83
N SER A 168 -12.14 -2.81 20.15
CA SER A 168 -12.96 -1.79 20.82
C SER A 168 -12.22 -0.45 20.85
N TYR A 169 -12.98 0.64 20.71
CA TYR A 169 -12.50 1.99 21.01
C TYR A 169 -13.63 2.84 21.59
N GLN A 170 -13.30 3.83 22.40
CA GLN A 170 -14.27 4.80 22.89
C GLN A 170 -14.45 5.93 21.87
N SER A 171 -15.64 6.03 21.29
CA SER A 171 -15.95 7.07 20.29
C SER A 171 -16.15 8.43 20.96
N ARG A 172 -15.38 9.44 20.53
CA ARG A 172 -15.54 10.81 21.04
C ARG A 172 -16.80 11.50 20.52
N ILE A 173 -17.36 11.00 19.42
CA ILE A 173 -18.58 11.53 18.78
C ILE A 173 -19.83 10.95 19.45
N THR A 174 -19.94 9.63 19.55
CA THR A 174 -21.14 8.97 20.10
C THR A 174 -21.09 8.77 21.61
N LYS A 175 -19.92 8.95 22.23
CA LYS A 175 -19.65 8.69 23.65
C LYS A 175 -19.90 7.24 24.07
N ARG A 176 -19.83 6.30 23.14
CA ARG A 176 -20.03 4.87 23.37
C ARG A 176 -18.80 4.08 22.93
N GLU A 177 -18.69 2.85 23.44
CA GLU A 177 -17.77 1.88 22.88
C GLU A 177 -18.25 1.50 21.46
N GLU A 178 -17.34 1.57 20.51
CA GLU A 178 -17.54 1.17 19.12
C GLU A 178 -16.43 0.21 18.67
N LYS A 179 -16.56 -0.37 17.47
CA LYS A 179 -15.61 -1.34 16.93
C LYS A 179 -14.88 -0.78 15.70
N LEU A 180 -13.57 -0.93 15.65
CA LEU A 180 -12.75 -0.68 14.46
C LEU A 180 -12.34 -2.00 13.82
N PRO A 181 -12.42 -2.13 12.49
CA PRO A 181 -11.89 -3.30 11.80
C PRO A 181 -10.37 -3.36 11.92
N MET A 182 -9.85 -4.54 12.25
CA MET A 182 -8.45 -4.88 12.05
C MET A 182 -8.31 -5.60 10.71
N VAL A 183 -7.60 -4.96 9.79
CA VAL A 183 -7.41 -5.44 8.41
C VAL A 183 -5.97 -5.90 8.25
N VAL A 184 -5.78 -7.03 7.58
CA VAL A 184 -4.48 -7.46 7.07
C VAL A 184 -4.52 -7.38 5.55
N SER A 185 -3.37 -7.04 4.96
CA SER A 185 -3.18 -7.15 3.54
C SER A 185 -2.37 -8.42 3.25
N LEU A 186 -2.85 -9.21 2.29
CA LEU A 186 -2.19 -10.38 1.75
C LEU A 186 -1.72 -10.07 0.34
N MET A 187 -0.45 -10.27 0.06
CA MET A 187 0.17 -9.94 -1.22
C MET A 187 0.80 -11.19 -1.84
N GLY A 188 0.43 -11.46 -3.10
CA GLY A 188 0.99 -12.55 -3.90
C GLY A 188 2.16 -12.08 -4.77
N ALA A 189 2.72 -12.99 -5.57
CA ALA A 189 3.70 -12.62 -6.60
C ALA A 189 3.00 -11.93 -7.79
N PRO A 190 3.72 -11.12 -8.60
CA PRO A 190 3.14 -10.54 -9.82
C PRO A 190 2.46 -11.60 -10.70
N ASN A 191 1.29 -11.24 -11.27
CA ASN A 191 0.45 -12.12 -12.11
C ASN A 191 -0.14 -13.35 -11.40
N THR A 192 -0.33 -13.33 -10.08
CA THR A 192 -0.91 -14.44 -9.29
C THR A 192 -2.27 -14.13 -8.67
N ASP A 193 -2.99 -13.14 -9.19
CA ASP A 193 -4.25 -12.60 -8.66
C ASP A 193 -5.27 -13.69 -8.31
N MET A 194 -5.55 -14.57 -9.29
CA MET A 194 -6.51 -15.66 -9.11
C MET A 194 -6.05 -16.71 -8.10
N GLU A 195 -4.75 -16.94 -7.99
CA GLU A 195 -4.17 -17.88 -7.04
C GLU A 195 -4.25 -17.34 -5.62
N LEU A 196 -3.92 -16.05 -5.44
CA LEU A 196 -4.06 -15.34 -4.18
C LEU A 196 -5.51 -15.37 -3.68
N LEU A 197 -6.47 -15.07 -4.55
CA LEU A 197 -7.90 -15.10 -4.20
C LEU A 197 -8.36 -16.51 -3.80
N ARG A 198 -8.01 -17.52 -4.60
CA ARG A 198 -8.40 -18.92 -4.33
C ARG A 198 -7.76 -19.44 -3.05
N TRP A 199 -6.46 -19.22 -2.86
CA TRP A 199 -5.74 -19.62 -1.67
C TRP A 199 -6.31 -18.94 -0.42
N THR A 200 -6.55 -17.63 -0.47
CA THR A 200 -7.12 -16.90 0.67
C THR A 200 -8.49 -17.44 1.05
N LEU A 201 -9.37 -17.66 0.06
CA LEU A 201 -10.71 -18.18 0.31
C LEU A 201 -10.70 -19.59 0.90
N ASP A 202 -9.84 -20.47 0.38
CA ASP A 202 -9.65 -21.83 0.90
C ASP A 202 -9.12 -21.82 2.33
N ALA A 203 -8.10 -21.00 2.59
CA ALA A 203 -7.49 -20.88 3.90
C ALA A 203 -8.48 -20.34 4.94
N LEU A 204 -9.27 -19.30 4.60
CA LEU A 204 -10.33 -18.79 5.48
C LEU A 204 -11.38 -19.86 5.81
N ARG A 205 -11.79 -20.68 4.83
CA ARG A 205 -12.71 -21.80 5.06
C ARG A 205 -12.12 -22.85 6.00
N LYS A 206 -10.86 -23.24 5.77
CA LYS A 206 -10.19 -24.28 6.56
C LYS A 206 -9.95 -23.87 8.01
N CYS A 207 -9.70 -22.59 8.29
CA CYS A 207 -9.61 -22.07 9.66
C CYS A 207 -10.95 -21.64 10.26
N GLY A 208 -12.09 -21.93 9.60
CA GLY A 208 -13.42 -21.61 10.12
C GLY A 208 -13.74 -20.11 10.18
N ARG A 209 -12.98 -19.27 9.46
CA ARG A 209 -13.18 -17.82 9.41
C ARG A 209 -14.25 -17.45 8.38
N LYS A 210 -14.93 -16.33 8.64
CA LYS A 210 -15.96 -15.80 7.74
C LYS A 210 -15.32 -15.39 6.40
N THR A 211 -16.02 -15.70 5.31
CA THR A 211 -15.62 -15.37 3.93
C THR A 211 -16.48 -14.25 3.33
N ARG A 212 -17.34 -13.65 4.16
CA ARG A 212 -18.24 -12.55 3.82
C ARG A 212 -18.17 -11.52 4.93
N VAL A 213 -18.19 -10.25 4.54
CA VAL A 213 -18.28 -9.13 5.47
C VAL A 213 -19.73 -8.88 5.85
N GLN A 214 -19.95 -8.38 7.06
CA GLN A 214 -21.24 -7.86 7.50
C GLN A 214 -21.41 -6.39 7.10
N THR A 215 -22.65 -5.94 7.01
CA THR A 215 -22.99 -4.53 6.84
C THR A 215 -23.17 -3.86 8.20
N GLY A 216 -22.89 -2.56 8.29
CA GLY A 216 -23.14 -1.75 9.48
C GLY A 216 -21.92 -1.59 10.40
N LYS A 217 -22.13 -1.76 11.71
CA LYS A 217 -21.16 -1.36 12.75
C LYS A 217 -20.03 -2.37 12.99
N VAL A 218 -20.12 -3.55 12.39
CA VAL A 218 -19.20 -4.66 12.59
C VAL A 218 -18.73 -5.19 11.24
N ALA A 219 -17.44 -5.51 11.15
CA ALA A 219 -16.78 -5.99 9.94
C ALA A 219 -16.81 -7.52 9.76
N LEU A 220 -17.15 -8.27 10.81
CA LEU A 220 -17.11 -9.75 10.84
C LEU A 220 -18.45 -10.33 11.25
#